data_AF-A0A7J7IZU1-F1
#
_entry.id   AF-A0A7J7IZU1-F1
#
_cell.length_a   1.000
_cell.length_b   1.000
_cell.length_c   1.000
_cell.angle_alpha   90.00
_cell.angle_beta   90.00
_cell.angle_gamma   90.00
#
_symmetry.space_group_name_H-M   'P 1'
#
loop_
_entity.id
_entity.type
_entity.pdbx_description
1 polymer ?
#
loop_
_entity_poly.entity_id
_entity_poly.type
_entity_poly.pdbx_seq_one_letter_code
_entity_poly.pdbx_strand_id
1 'polypeptide(L)'
;MATKTFLKFCMCFTGFMECAKDDHCAGECMRTFFSKYGPRCAKQLNKEPYELTCADYIRLHDGGPNNGCSSSKTLDAWAEMKRRCPIRA
;
A
#
# COMPACT_ATOMS: atom_id res chain seq x y z
N MET A 1 11.03 -4.80 -4.69
CA MET A 1 10.37 -5.97 -5.30
C MET A 1 8.93 -5.96 -4.82
N ALA A 2 7.93 -5.73 -5.68
CA ALA A 2 6.53 -5.79 -5.27
C ALA A 2 6.23 -7.21 -4.74
N THR A 3 5.83 -7.33 -3.48
CA THR A 3 5.57 -8.63 -2.88
C THR A 3 4.39 -9.31 -3.58
N LYS A 4 4.46 -10.64 -3.74
CA LYS A 4 3.49 -11.50 -4.44
C LYS A 4 2.02 -11.31 -3.99
N THR A 5 1.78 -10.66 -2.86
CA THR A 5 0.45 -10.43 -2.30
C THR A 5 -0.23 -9.19 -2.88
N PHE A 6 0.53 -8.14 -3.23
CA PHE A 6 -0.04 -6.93 -3.83
C PHE A 6 -0.61 -7.21 -5.22
N LEU A 7 0.14 -8.00 -5.99
CA LEU A 7 -0.26 -8.48 -7.33
C LEU A 7 -1.60 -9.22 -7.30
N LYS A 8 -1.93 -9.92 -6.21
CA LYS A 8 -3.12 -10.80 -6.15
C LYS A 8 -4.44 -10.04 -5.99
N PHE A 9 -4.40 -8.76 -5.61
CA PHE A 9 -5.62 -7.98 -5.36
C PHE A 9 -6.03 -7.13 -6.56
N CYS A 10 -5.09 -6.55 -7.30
CA CYS A 10 -5.38 -5.90 -8.59
C CYS A 10 -5.62 -6.91 -9.73
N MET A 11 -5.37 -8.21 -9.50
CA MET A 11 -5.62 -9.31 -10.45
C MET A 11 -7.10 -9.60 -10.74
N CYS A 12 -8.05 -9.00 -10.02
CA CYS A 12 -9.48 -9.13 -10.35
C CYS A 12 -9.91 -8.29 -11.57
N PHE A 13 -9.02 -7.45 -12.12
CA PHE A 13 -9.22 -6.84 -13.42
C PHE A 13 -8.73 -7.79 -14.51
N THR A 14 -9.63 -8.22 -15.39
CA THR A 14 -9.26 -8.73 -16.72
C THR A 14 -8.46 -7.62 -17.40
N GLY A 15 -7.13 -7.75 -17.42
CA GLY A 15 -6.22 -6.70 -17.88
C GLY A 15 -5.42 -6.01 -16.76
N PHE A 16 -4.89 -6.79 -15.81
CA PHE A 16 -4.03 -6.29 -14.73
C PHE A 16 -2.87 -5.43 -15.27
N MET A 17 -2.23 -5.87 -16.36
CA MET A 17 -1.09 -5.15 -16.92
C MET A 17 -1.49 -3.84 -17.60
N GLU A 18 -2.67 -3.78 -18.24
CA GLU A 18 -3.24 -2.55 -18.75
C GLU A 18 -3.58 -1.59 -17.60
N CYS A 19 -4.26 -2.08 -16.56
CA CYS A 19 -4.62 -1.29 -15.39
C CYS A 19 -3.39 -0.76 -14.63
N ALA A 20 -2.33 -1.56 -14.51
CA ALA A 20 -1.10 -1.16 -13.82
C ALA A 20 -0.31 -0.09 -14.59
N LYS A 21 -0.57 0.09 -15.89
CA LYS A 21 0.05 1.13 -16.72
C LYS A 21 -0.80 2.39 -16.84
N ASP A 22 -2.08 2.32 -16.46
CA ASP A 22 -3.01 3.43 -16.46
C ASP A 22 -3.07 4.05 -15.06
N ASP A 23 -2.66 5.33 -14.93
CA ASP A 23 -2.56 6.00 -13.64
C ASP A 23 -3.92 6.05 -12.90
N HIS A 24 -5.02 6.17 -13.65
CA HIS A 24 -6.36 6.22 -13.08
C HIS A 24 -6.76 4.87 -12.50
N CYS A 25 -6.64 3.79 -13.28
CA CYS A 25 -6.96 2.42 -12.87
C CYS A 25 -6.06 1.94 -11.74
N ALA A 26 -4.75 2.20 -11.82
CA ALA A 26 -3.80 1.90 -10.77
C ALA A 26 -4.18 2.64 -9.46
N GLY A 27 -4.52 3.93 -9.56
CA GLY A 27 -4.99 4.72 -8.42
C GLY A 27 -6.27 4.18 -7.79
N GLU A 28 -7.24 3.73 -8.60
CA GLU A 28 -8.46 3.08 -8.11
C GLU A 28 -8.19 1.74 -7.42
N CYS A 29 -7.30 0.92 -7.98
CA CYS A 29 -6.91 -0.33 -7.31
C CYS A 29 -6.28 -0.03 -5.94
N MET A 30 -5.39 0.96 -5.87
CA MET A 30 -4.76 1.39 -4.62
C MET A 30 -5.77 1.85 -3.58
N ARG A 31 -6.72 2.72 -3.97
CA ARG A 31 -7.79 3.19 -3.08
C ARG A 31 -8.63 2.04 -2.54
N THR A 32 -9.01 1.10 -3.41
CA THR A 32 -9.78 -0.09 -3.03
C THR A 32 -9.01 -0.98 -2.06
N PHE A 33 -7.74 -1.23 -2.35
CA PHE A 33 -6.85 -2.01 -1.49
C PHE A 33 -6.71 -1.37 -0.10
N PHE A 34 -6.47 -0.06 -0.04
CA PHE A 34 -6.32 0.66 1.23
C PHE A 34 -7.62 0.80 2.02
N SER A 35 -8.76 0.96 1.35
CA SER A 35 -10.06 0.93 2.03
C SER A 35 -10.30 -0.42 2.71
N LYS A 36 -9.94 -1.53 2.04
CA LYS A 36 -10.13 -2.88 2.59
C LYS A 36 -9.18 -3.22 3.74
N TYR A 37 -7.91 -2.84 3.61
CA TYR A 37 -6.86 -3.31 4.54
C TYR A 37 -6.36 -2.24 5.51
N GLY A 38 -6.67 -0.96 5.26
CA GLY A 38 -6.38 0.15 6.14
C GLY A 38 -6.93 -0.07 7.56
N PRO A 39 -8.19 -0.48 7.74
CA PRO A 39 -8.73 -0.68 9.09
C PRO A 39 -7.97 -1.71 9.92
N ARG A 40 -7.59 -2.82 9.29
CA ARG A 40 -6.74 -3.83 9.94
C ARG A 40 -5.38 -3.26 10.30
N CYS A 41 -4.77 -2.49 9.39
CA CYS A 41 -3.49 -1.86 9.62
C CYS A 41 -3.53 -0.86 10.79
N ALA A 42 -4.57 -0.02 10.87
CA ALA A 42 -4.74 0.93 11.98
C ALA A 42 -4.83 0.20 13.32
N LYS A 43 -5.62 -0.87 13.40
CA LYS A 43 -5.67 -1.74 14.58
C LYS A 43 -4.32 -2.34 14.94
N GLN A 44 -3.53 -2.80 13.96
CA GLN A 44 -2.20 -3.35 14.19
C GLN A 44 -1.20 -2.33 14.73
N LEU A 45 -1.39 -1.05 14.40
CA LEU A 45 -0.54 0.06 14.83
C LEU A 45 -1.10 0.80 16.06
N ASN A 46 -2.26 0.39 16.59
CA ASN A 46 -3.00 1.10 17.63
C ASN A 46 -3.32 2.56 17.26
N LYS A 47 -3.72 2.82 16.01
CA LYS A 47 -4.03 4.16 15.45
C LYS A 47 -5.53 4.38 15.15
N GLU A 48 -6.40 3.95 16.05
CA GLU A 48 -7.86 4.15 15.90
C GLU A 48 -8.25 5.63 16.13
N PRO A 49 -9.23 6.19 15.40
CA PRO A 49 -10.07 5.55 14.37
C PRO A 49 -9.56 5.85 12.95
N TYR A 50 -8.33 5.42 12.59
CA TYR A 50 -7.73 5.48 11.23
C TYR A 50 -6.81 6.68 10.93
N GLU A 51 -5.90 7.04 11.84
CA GLU A 51 -4.82 8.00 11.53
C GLU A 51 -3.63 7.34 10.79
N LEU A 52 -3.91 6.69 9.66
CA LEU A 52 -2.86 6.14 8.81
C LEU A 52 -2.18 7.24 8.01
N THR A 53 -0.86 7.28 8.10
CA THR A 53 0.00 8.20 7.35
C THR A 53 0.39 7.62 5.99
N CYS A 54 0.95 8.44 5.10
CA CYS A 54 1.54 7.95 3.85
C CYS A 54 2.56 6.83 4.09
N ALA A 55 3.35 6.93 5.17
CA ALA A 55 4.32 5.90 5.53
C ALA A 55 3.64 4.56 5.82
N ASP A 56 2.51 4.57 6.54
CA ASP A 56 1.77 3.35 6.87
C ASP A 56 1.18 2.71 5.61
N TYR A 57 0.63 3.51 4.70
CA TYR A 57 0.09 3.03 3.42
C TYR A 57 1.17 2.49 2.47
N ILE A 58 2.33 3.14 2.40
CA ILE A 58 3.46 2.65 1.58
C ILE A 58 3.95 1.30 2.11
N ARG A 59 4.06 1.16 3.42
CA ARG A 59 4.43 -0.09 4.07
C ARG A 59 3.37 -1.18 3.87
N LEU A 60 2.09 -0.81 3.92
CA LEU A 60 0.98 -1.71 3.63
C LEU A 60 0.97 -2.19 2.17
N HIS A 61 1.29 -1.30 1.22
CA HIS A 61 1.46 -1.64 -0.18
C HIS A 61 2.64 -2.61 -0.38
N ASP A 62 3.79 -2.32 0.22
CA ASP A 62 4.99 -3.14 0.05
C ASP A 62 4.85 -4.53 0.71
N GLY A 63 4.39 -4.60 1.95
CA GLY A 63 4.33 -5.85 2.72
C GLY A 63 2.99 -6.60 2.65
N GLY A 64 1.95 -5.98 2.09
CA GLY A 64 0.63 -6.60 1.94
C GLY A 64 -0.23 -6.62 3.23
N PRO A 65 -1.42 -7.26 3.16
CA PRO A 65 -2.50 -7.11 4.13
C PRO A 65 -2.31 -7.82 5.49
N ASN A 66 -1.31 -8.68 5.61
CA ASN A 66 -1.09 -9.53 6.78
C ASN A 66 0.12 -9.05 7.60
N ASN A 67 0.15 -7.76 7.96
CA ASN A 67 1.22 -7.07 8.74
C ASN A 67 2.19 -6.20 7.93
N GLY A 68 1.90 -5.86 6.66
CA GLY A 68 2.81 -5.02 5.86
C GLY A 68 3.15 -3.69 6.53
N CYS A 69 2.17 -3.05 7.18
CA CYS A 69 2.40 -1.76 7.82
C CYS A 69 3.11 -1.79 9.17
N SER A 70 3.09 -2.92 9.89
CA SER A 70 3.78 -3.08 11.17
C SER A 70 5.10 -3.85 11.07
N SER A 71 5.34 -4.56 9.95
CA SER A 71 6.57 -5.33 9.75
C SER A 71 7.80 -4.45 9.60
N SER A 72 8.90 -4.78 10.28
CA SER A 72 10.19 -4.10 10.09
C SER A 72 10.73 -4.24 8.66
N LYS A 73 10.32 -5.28 7.91
CA LYS A 73 10.76 -5.54 6.54
C LYS A 73 10.34 -4.45 5.54
N THR A 74 9.34 -3.63 5.89
CA THR A 74 8.81 -2.58 5.01
C THR A 74 9.36 -1.19 5.34
N LEU A 75 10.21 -1.06 6.37
CA LEU A 75 10.82 0.22 6.75
C LEU A 75 11.63 0.84 5.60
N ASP A 76 12.36 0.00 4.87
CA ASP A 76 13.17 0.42 3.73
C ASP A 76 12.33 0.96 2.58
N ALA A 77 11.11 0.42 2.38
CA ALA A 77 10.20 0.89 1.34
C ALA A 77 9.81 2.36 1.55
N TRP A 78 9.54 2.76 2.80
CA TRP A 78 9.27 4.17 3.13
C TRP A 78 10.51 5.05 2.97
N ALA A 79 11.67 4.58 3.43
CA ALA A 79 12.93 5.31 3.29
C ALA A 79 13.33 5.51 1.81
N GLU A 80 13.07 4.52 0.96
CA GLU A 80 13.26 4.62 -0.49
C GLU A 80 12.27 5.61 -1.12
N MET A 81 10.98 5.53 -0.77
CA MET A 81 9.98 6.45 -1.32
C MET A 81 10.31 7.91 -1.00
N LYS A 82 10.67 8.23 0.25
CA LYS A 82 11.09 9.60 0.64
C LYS A 82 12.27 10.13 -0.18
N ARG A 83 13.20 9.26 -0.58
CA ARG A 83 14.36 9.65 -1.39
C ARG A 83 13.99 9.91 -2.84
N ARG A 84 13.06 9.13 -3.41
CA ARG A 84 12.67 9.22 -4.83
C ARG A 84 11.60 10.29 -5.09
N CYS A 85 10.67 10.41 -4.17
CA CYS A 85 9.57 11.36 -4.23
C CYS A 85 9.61 12.17 -2.93
N PRO A 86 10.39 13.28 -2.87
CA PRO A 86 10.33 14.19 -1.75
C PRO A 86 8.91 14.75 -1.69
N ILE A 87 8.06 14.14 -0.86
CA ILE A 87 6.71 14.62 -0.60
C ILE A 87 6.89 16.01 0.01
N ARG A 88 6.62 17.06 -0.76
CA ARG A 88 6.48 18.41 -0.20
C ARG A 88 5.28 18.37 0.72
N ALA A 89 5.54 18.52 2.01
CA ALA A 89 4.51 18.75 3.02
C ALA A 89 3.76 20.04 2.70
#